data_AF-A0A0N4Y3R8-F1
#
_entry.id   AF-A0A0N4Y3R8-F1
#
_cell.length_a   1.000
_cell.length_b   1.000
_cell.length_c   1.000
_cell.angle_alpha   90.00
_cell.angle_beta   90.00
_cell.angle_gamma   90.00
#
_symmetry.space_group_name_H-M   'P 1'
#
loop_
_entity.id
_entity.type
_entity.pdbx_description
1 polymer ?
#
loop_
_entity_poly.entity_id
_entity_poly.type
_entity_poly.pdbx_seq_one_letter_code
_entity_poly.pdbx_strand_id
1 'polypeptide(L)'
;MSDHYTNEPTALVLNYAESISTGSRGLEKASDCIPFYDLLQHRIEDGRGPTGGSPGSLTVIAAYGYPAYSVATTATSGWFGRKVYCWYKDRDGKSLGDAVESAVYPQHAVHCCRRPQAIYLEAKYKLSHCLTLPAGEKSAWLLLTELVEYNKVLGVEYFYIYVEDIDNYSQKVLRSYVESDDAEVIRFPTNNTVDFHFVAMQECLYRSRQHSRWVAFGDINDRFTMRGRAILLDVV
;
A
#
# COMPACT_ATOMS: atom_id res chain seq x y z
N MET A 1 36.47 8.89 -6.06
CA MET A 1 35.98 9.16 -7.43
C MET A 1 34.47 8.99 -7.37
N SER A 2 33.81 10.14 -7.25
CA SER A 2 32.36 10.43 -7.17
C SER A 2 31.39 9.35 -6.66
N ASP A 3 30.96 9.53 -5.41
CA ASP A 3 29.71 8.99 -4.87
C ASP A 3 28.51 9.57 -5.64
N HIS A 4 27.78 8.72 -6.36
CA HIS A 4 26.41 9.03 -6.77
C HIS A 4 25.45 8.47 -5.71
N TYR A 5 25.29 9.22 -4.63
CA TYR A 5 24.08 9.15 -3.81
C TYR A 5 22.91 9.56 -4.70
N THR A 6 22.11 8.58 -5.14
CA THR A 6 20.79 8.84 -5.69
C THR A 6 19.94 9.45 -4.58
N ASN A 7 19.49 10.69 -4.80
CA ASN A 7 18.51 11.37 -3.98
C ASN A 7 17.19 10.58 -4.00
N GLU A 8 17.06 9.58 -3.14
CA GLU A 8 15.75 9.05 -2.77
C GLU A 8 15.03 10.09 -1.90
N PRO A 9 13.75 10.44 -2.20
CA PRO A 9 12.95 11.22 -1.27
C PRO A 9 12.71 10.35 -0.03
N THR A 10 13.52 10.60 0.98
CA THR A 10 13.58 9.87 2.25
C THR A 10 12.19 9.82 2.89
N ALA A 11 11.65 8.61 3.02
CA ALA A 11 10.32 8.35 3.57
C ALA A 11 10.13 8.99 4.95
N LEU A 12 9.05 9.74 5.12
CA LEU A 12 8.63 10.25 6.42
C LEU A 12 8.18 9.07 7.30
N VAL A 13 8.82 8.87 8.45
CA VAL A 13 8.47 7.78 9.36
C VAL A 13 7.20 8.15 10.13
N LEU A 14 6.05 7.72 9.60
CA LEU A 14 4.82 7.63 10.39
C LEU A 14 5.05 6.59 11.49
N ASN A 15 5.24 7.07 12.72
CA ASN A 15 5.29 6.22 13.90
C ASN A 15 3.90 6.22 14.55
N TYR A 16 3.53 5.11 15.18
CA TYR A 16 2.29 4.99 15.95
C TYR A 16 2.62 4.42 17.32
N ALA A 17 1.93 4.90 18.36
CA ALA A 17 2.05 4.40 19.73
C ALA A 17 0.72 3.80 20.19
N GLU A 18 0.76 2.72 20.96
CA GLU A 18 -0.45 2.05 21.51
C GLU A 18 -1.06 2.83 22.68
N SER A 19 -0.26 3.66 23.36
CA SER A 19 -0.68 4.49 24.47
C SER A 19 0.10 5.81 24.49
N ILE A 20 -0.57 6.88 24.93
CA ILE A 20 0.07 8.16 25.19
C ILE A 20 0.26 8.27 26.70
N SER A 21 1.48 8.60 27.15
CA SER A 21 1.70 9.01 28.55
C SER A 21 0.88 10.26 28.83
N THR A 22 0.15 10.27 29.94
CA THR A 22 -0.88 11.23 30.42
C THR A 22 -0.42 12.69 30.59
N GLY A 23 0.18 13.28 29.56
CA GLY A 23 0.68 14.66 29.57
C GLY A 23 0.78 15.33 28.19
N SER A 24 0.26 14.74 27.12
CA SER A 24 0.29 15.36 25.79
C SER A 24 -0.79 16.46 25.65
N ARG A 25 -0.36 17.64 25.18
CA ARG A 25 -1.22 18.70 24.65
C ARG A 25 -2.19 18.14 23.58
N GLY A 26 -3.29 18.87 23.36
CA GLY A 26 -4.52 18.43 22.70
C GLY A 26 -4.31 17.52 21.49
N LEU A 27 -4.89 16.32 21.55
CA LEU A 27 -4.89 15.38 20.43
C LEU A 27 -5.87 15.87 19.36
N GLU A 28 -5.38 15.99 18.13
CA GLU A 28 -6.26 16.17 16.97
C GLU A 28 -6.99 14.86 16.70
N LYS A 29 -8.22 14.93 16.19
CA LYS A 29 -8.97 13.73 15.80
C LYS A 29 -9.04 13.61 14.29
N ALA A 30 -8.89 12.38 13.82
CA ALA A 30 -9.07 12.04 12.42
C ALA A 30 -10.49 12.39 11.91
N SER A 31 -11.49 12.42 12.79
CA SER A 31 -12.85 12.91 12.51
C SER A 31 -12.91 14.37 12.05
N ASP A 32 -11.94 15.19 12.46
CA ASP A 32 -11.97 16.63 12.22
C ASP A 32 -11.46 17.00 10.82
N CYS A 33 -10.77 16.06 10.15
CA CYS A 33 -10.04 16.31 8.91
C CYS A 33 -10.36 15.34 7.78
N ILE A 34 -10.86 14.13 8.08
CA ILE A 34 -11.22 13.13 7.06
C ILE A 34 -12.70 13.31 6.69
N PRO A 35 -13.03 13.68 5.44
CA PRO A 35 -14.40 14.02 5.05
C PRO A 35 -15.45 12.91 5.20
N PHE A 36 -14.99 11.66 5.32
CA PHE A 36 -15.84 10.47 5.39
C PHE A 36 -15.59 9.65 6.66
N TYR A 37 -15.03 10.27 7.71
CA TYR A 37 -14.69 9.54 8.94
C TYR A 37 -15.92 8.88 9.58
N ASP A 38 -17.09 9.52 9.52
CA ASP A 38 -18.34 8.95 10.03
C ASP A 38 -18.69 7.61 9.36
N LEU A 39 -18.40 7.47 8.07
CA LEU A 39 -18.58 6.20 7.36
C LEU A 39 -17.58 5.15 7.83
N LEU A 40 -16.30 5.52 8.06
CA LEU A 40 -15.31 4.59 8.62
C LEU A 40 -15.75 4.11 10.01
N GLN A 41 -16.17 5.04 10.86
CA GLN A 41 -16.65 4.78 12.21
C GLN A 41 -17.87 3.85 12.19
N HIS A 42 -18.86 4.14 11.36
CA HIS A 42 -20.04 3.28 11.17
C HIS A 42 -19.66 1.86 10.73
N ARG A 43 -18.67 1.71 9.85
CA ARG A 43 -18.22 0.39 9.38
C ARG A 43 -17.39 -0.38 10.40
N ILE A 44 -16.62 0.33 11.23
CA ILE A 44 -15.95 -0.27 12.39
C ILE A 44 -17.00 -0.83 13.34
N GLU A 45 -18.05 -0.06 13.62
CA GLU A 45 -19.17 -0.44 14.50
C GLU A 45 -20.00 -1.61 13.93
N ASP A 46 -20.21 -1.66 12.62
CA ASP A 46 -20.84 -2.79 11.91
C ASP A 46 -19.99 -4.08 11.97
N GLY A 47 -18.71 -3.98 12.35
CA GLY A 47 -17.86 -5.15 12.67
C GLY A 47 -17.51 -6.05 11.49
N ARG A 48 -17.69 -5.59 10.24
CA ARG A 48 -17.36 -6.36 9.03
C ARG A 48 -15.93 -6.10 8.57
N GLY A 49 -15.21 -7.18 8.23
CA GLY A 49 -13.84 -7.11 7.73
C GLY A 49 -12.68 -7.33 8.73
N PRO A 50 -12.87 -7.64 10.04
CA PRO A 50 -11.77 -8.17 10.83
C PRO A 50 -11.38 -9.57 10.33
N THR A 51 -10.08 -9.82 10.22
CA THR A 51 -9.51 -11.16 10.22
C THR A 51 -9.16 -11.55 11.67
N GLY A 52 -9.18 -12.86 11.95
CA GLY A 52 -8.80 -13.37 13.27
C GLY A 52 -7.32 -13.10 13.60
N GLY A 53 -6.98 -13.15 14.89
CA GLY A 53 -5.61 -13.04 15.37
C GLY A 53 -5.47 -12.16 16.62
N SER A 54 -4.44 -12.43 17.42
CA SER A 54 -4.05 -11.57 18.53
C SER A 54 -3.24 -10.37 18.01
N PRO A 55 -3.45 -9.16 18.53
CA PRO A 55 -2.68 -7.99 18.11
C PRO A 55 -1.19 -8.17 18.46
N GLY A 56 -0.34 -8.15 17.43
CA GLY A 56 1.13 -8.05 17.57
C GLY A 56 1.64 -6.61 17.48
N SER A 57 2.95 -6.39 17.38
CA SER A 57 3.53 -5.04 17.25
C SER A 57 3.15 -4.37 15.93
N LEU A 58 2.49 -3.21 15.99
CA LEU A 58 2.06 -2.42 14.82
C LEU A 58 3.26 -1.93 13.99
N THR A 59 3.41 -2.45 12.77
CA THR A 59 4.47 -2.07 11.83
C THR A 59 3.89 -1.33 10.64
N VAL A 60 4.39 -0.13 10.35
CA VAL A 60 4.00 0.65 9.16
C VAL A 60 4.87 0.23 7.98
N ILE A 61 4.22 -0.06 6.84
CA ILE A 61 4.88 -0.43 5.59
C ILE A 61 5.09 0.82 4.74
N ALA A 62 4.04 1.62 4.58
CA ALA A 62 4.01 2.75 3.68
C ALA A 62 2.93 3.75 4.08
N ALA A 63 3.01 4.97 3.54
CA ALA A 63 1.99 5.98 3.72
C ALA A 63 1.78 6.84 2.47
N TYR A 64 0.54 7.24 2.25
CA TYR A 64 0.09 7.89 1.03
C TYR A 64 -0.78 9.09 1.37
N GLY A 65 -0.54 10.24 0.72
CA GLY A 65 -1.24 11.48 1.04
C GLY A 65 -2.25 11.88 -0.04
N TYR A 66 -3.49 12.05 0.35
CA TYR A 66 -4.61 12.58 -0.44
C TYR A 66 -4.83 14.07 -0.17
N PRO A 67 -5.63 14.80 -0.96
CA PRO A 67 -5.83 16.24 -0.76
C PRO A 67 -6.23 16.66 0.66
N ALA A 68 -7.08 15.87 1.36
CA ALA A 68 -7.56 16.19 2.70
C ALA A 68 -6.96 15.33 3.83
N TYR A 69 -6.46 14.13 3.51
CA TYR A 69 -6.03 13.15 4.51
C TYR A 69 -4.86 12.32 4.00
N SER A 70 -4.32 11.43 4.81
CA SER A 70 -3.33 10.42 4.43
C SER A 70 -3.78 9.05 4.89
N VAL A 71 -3.20 8.00 4.31
CA VAL A 71 -3.43 6.61 4.76
C VAL A 71 -2.09 5.93 4.93
N ALA A 72 -1.88 5.33 6.09
CA ALA A 72 -0.76 4.44 6.34
C ALA A 72 -1.21 2.97 6.25
N THR A 73 -0.38 2.13 5.63
CA THR A 73 -0.59 0.69 5.56
C THR A 73 0.24 -0.01 6.62
N THR A 74 -0.31 -1.01 7.30
CA THR A 74 0.34 -1.75 8.38
C THR A 74 0.44 -3.26 8.13
N ALA A 75 1.58 -3.85 8.46
CA ALA A 75 1.85 -5.28 8.30
C ALA A 75 1.34 -6.11 9.50
N THR A 76 0.13 -5.84 10.01
CA THR A 76 -0.34 -6.45 11.26
C THR A 76 -1.81 -6.81 11.29
N SER A 77 -2.10 -8.00 11.83
CA SER A 77 -3.46 -8.53 12.05
C SER A 77 -3.91 -8.34 13.50
N GLY A 78 -5.23 -8.44 13.75
CA GLY A 78 -5.82 -8.28 15.10
C GLY A 78 -5.99 -6.83 15.56
N TRP A 79 -5.71 -5.86 14.68
CA TRP A 79 -5.76 -4.44 14.98
C TRP A 79 -7.06 -3.73 14.58
N PHE A 80 -7.97 -4.41 13.89
CA PHE A 80 -9.24 -3.85 13.41
C PHE A 80 -9.96 -3.05 14.51
N GLY A 81 -10.35 -1.82 14.20
CA GLY A 81 -11.11 -0.92 15.09
C GLY A 81 -10.32 -0.41 16.31
N ARG A 82 -9.07 -0.84 16.52
CA ARG A 82 -8.25 -0.35 17.62
C ARG A 82 -7.81 1.08 17.38
N LYS A 83 -7.79 1.85 18.46
CA LYS A 83 -7.26 3.22 18.46
C LYS A 83 -5.76 3.21 18.23
N VAL A 84 -5.31 4.13 17.39
CA VAL A 84 -3.91 4.37 17.04
C VAL A 84 -3.68 5.86 16.88
N TYR A 85 -2.45 6.31 17.02
CA TYR A 85 -2.11 7.73 16.96
C TYR A 85 -1.07 8.00 15.87
N CYS A 86 -1.44 8.79 14.86
CA CYS A 86 -0.55 9.14 13.76
C CYS A 86 0.47 10.19 14.21
N TRP A 87 1.74 9.80 14.28
CA TRP A 87 2.84 10.73 14.53
C TRP A 87 3.58 11.06 13.25
N TYR A 88 3.66 12.35 12.95
CA TYR A 88 4.49 12.89 11.89
C TYR A 88 5.82 13.30 12.49
N LYS A 89 6.93 12.77 12.00
CA LYS A 89 8.26 13.12 12.49
C LYS A 89 9.16 13.55 11.35
N ASP A 90 10.00 14.55 11.61
CA ASP A 90 11.06 14.93 10.70
C ASP A 90 12.24 13.93 10.75
N ARG A 91 13.30 14.22 9.99
CA ARG A 91 14.49 13.38 9.86
C ARG A 91 15.26 13.22 11.17
N ASP A 92 15.12 14.18 12.09
CA ASP A 92 15.77 14.17 13.40
C ASP A 92 14.87 13.51 14.47
N GLY A 93 13.72 12.96 14.05
CA GLY A 93 12.76 12.29 14.93
C GLY A 93 11.89 13.25 15.74
N LYS A 94 11.91 14.55 15.43
CA LYS A 94 11.11 15.57 16.11
C LYS A 94 9.69 15.58 15.55
N SER A 95 8.70 15.61 16.45
CA SER A 95 7.29 15.63 16.07
C SER A 95 6.90 16.90 15.33
N LEU A 96 6.27 16.71 14.17
CA LEU A 96 5.65 17.73 13.33
C LEU A 96 4.20 17.93 13.78
N GLY A 97 4.05 18.60 14.93
CA GLY A 97 2.75 18.89 15.54
C GLY A 97 2.24 17.80 16.48
N ASP A 98 0.98 17.94 16.88
CA ASP A 98 0.29 17.01 17.76
C ASP A 98 -0.07 15.71 17.01
N ALA A 99 -0.17 14.62 17.75
CA ALA A 99 -0.58 13.34 17.21
C ALA A 99 -2.07 13.36 16.84
N VAL A 100 -2.40 12.65 15.77
CA VAL A 100 -3.80 12.50 15.33
C VAL A 100 -4.35 11.18 15.84
N GLU A 101 -5.36 11.21 16.69
CA GLU A 101 -6.12 10.02 17.09
C GLU A 101 -6.93 9.50 15.89
N SER A 102 -6.76 8.21 15.59
CA SER A 102 -7.48 7.48 14.54
C SER A 102 -7.76 6.04 14.97
N ALA A 103 -8.31 5.25 14.07
CA ALA A 103 -8.54 3.82 14.25
C ALA A 103 -8.05 3.04 13.02
N VAL A 104 -7.69 1.77 13.23
CA VAL A 104 -7.34 0.86 12.14
C VAL A 104 -8.62 0.42 11.42
N TYR A 105 -8.86 1.00 10.25
CA TYR A 105 -9.94 0.60 9.37
C TYR A 105 -9.70 1.05 7.91
N PRO A 106 -9.96 0.18 6.91
CA PRO A 106 -10.18 -1.26 7.03
C PRO A 106 -8.97 -1.95 7.69
N GLN A 107 -8.98 -3.28 7.81
CA GLN A 107 -7.80 -3.96 8.31
C GLN A 107 -6.54 -3.50 7.55
N HIS A 108 -5.38 -3.46 8.22
CA HIS A 108 -4.10 -3.01 7.65
C HIS A 108 -4.03 -1.54 7.22
N ALA A 109 -5.05 -0.72 7.50
CA ALA A 109 -5.06 0.68 7.08
C ALA A 109 -5.37 1.62 8.24
N VAL A 110 -4.68 2.77 8.28
CA VAL A 110 -4.94 3.85 9.23
C VAL A 110 -5.09 5.15 8.47
N HIS A 111 -6.25 5.77 8.56
CA HIS A 111 -6.50 7.06 7.94
C HIS A 111 -6.11 8.20 8.91
N CYS A 112 -5.29 9.14 8.46
CA CYS A 112 -4.74 10.22 9.29
C CYS A 112 -4.99 11.59 8.65
N CYS A 113 -4.96 12.67 9.43
CA CYS A 113 -5.03 14.02 8.87
C CYS A 113 -3.82 14.32 7.99
N ARG A 114 -4.01 14.98 6.85
CA ARG A 114 -2.89 15.41 6.01
C ARG A 114 -2.07 16.47 6.75
N ARG A 115 -0.74 16.39 6.65
CA ARG A 115 0.20 17.44 7.10
C ARG A 115 0.92 18.02 5.88
N PRO A 116 0.79 19.32 5.58
CA PRO A 116 1.47 19.93 4.43
C PRO A 116 3.00 19.75 4.41
N GLN A 117 3.61 19.63 5.60
CA GLN A 117 5.05 19.44 5.77
C GLN A 117 5.49 17.97 5.59
N ALA A 118 4.56 17.04 5.44
CA ALA A 118 4.85 15.64 5.15
C ALA A 118 5.02 15.43 3.64
N ILE A 119 5.99 14.58 3.27
CA ILE A 119 6.23 14.19 1.89
C ILE A 119 5.28 13.04 1.55
N TYR A 120 4.58 13.17 0.42
CA TYR A 120 3.67 12.17 -0.12
C TYR A 120 3.99 11.92 -1.59
N LEU A 121 3.76 10.70 -2.08
CA LEU A 121 3.91 10.36 -3.49
C LEU A 121 2.76 10.96 -4.32
N GLU A 122 3.03 11.39 -5.57
CA GLU A 122 2.05 11.88 -6.54
C GLU A 122 1.85 10.91 -7.72
N ALA A 123 0.70 11.02 -8.40
CA ALA A 123 0.25 10.04 -9.39
C ALA A 123 1.10 10.10 -10.68
N LYS A 124 1.89 9.05 -10.94
CA LYS A 124 2.78 8.93 -12.11
C LYS A 124 2.11 8.31 -13.33
N TYR A 125 1.20 7.35 -13.15
CA TYR A 125 0.67 6.50 -14.22
C TYR A 125 -0.85 6.70 -14.46
N LYS A 126 -1.33 6.49 -15.70
CA LYS A 126 -2.77 6.49 -15.99
C LYS A 126 -3.42 5.17 -15.56
N LEU A 127 -2.80 4.04 -15.86
CA LEU A 127 -3.28 2.71 -15.49
C LEU A 127 -2.14 1.83 -15.01
N SER A 128 -2.27 1.25 -13.83
CA SER A 128 -1.33 0.26 -13.29
C SER A 128 -2.04 -1.06 -12.96
N HIS A 129 -1.25 -2.09 -12.68
CA HIS A 129 -1.74 -3.42 -12.33
C HIS A 129 -1.06 -3.93 -11.06
N CYS A 130 -1.87 -4.24 -10.04
CA CYS A 130 -1.49 -4.99 -8.85
C CYS A 130 -1.51 -6.49 -9.15
N LEU A 131 -0.35 -7.13 -9.03
CA LEU A 131 -0.18 -8.55 -9.30
C LEU A 131 0.34 -9.27 -8.05
N THR A 132 -0.27 -10.40 -7.69
CA THR A 132 0.24 -11.30 -6.65
C THR A 132 0.99 -12.49 -7.25
N LEU A 133 2.13 -12.83 -6.67
CA LEU A 133 2.89 -14.05 -6.91
C LEU A 133 2.91 -14.87 -5.60
N PRO A 134 1.88 -15.70 -5.35
CA PRO A 134 1.81 -16.53 -4.15
C PRO A 134 2.84 -17.67 -4.18
N ALA A 135 3.15 -18.22 -3.01
CA ALA A 135 4.10 -19.32 -2.88
C ALA A 135 3.61 -20.60 -3.57
N GLY A 136 4.55 -21.38 -4.10
CA GLY A 136 4.28 -22.70 -4.69
C GLY A 136 4.09 -22.71 -6.22
N GLU A 137 4.06 -21.54 -6.86
CA GLU A 137 3.91 -21.41 -8.31
C GLU A 137 5.21 -21.79 -9.03
N LYS A 138 5.27 -23.00 -9.62
CA LYS A 138 6.43 -23.45 -10.39
C LYS A 138 6.45 -22.77 -11.75
N SER A 139 7.60 -22.22 -12.14
CA SER A 139 7.78 -21.54 -13.43
C SER A 139 6.91 -20.28 -13.59
N ALA A 140 6.72 -19.53 -12.50
CA ALA A 140 6.01 -18.25 -12.50
C ALA A 140 6.49 -17.31 -13.62
N TRP A 141 7.77 -17.39 -13.99
CA TRP A 141 8.34 -16.64 -15.11
C TRP A 141 7.56 -16.72 -16.42
N LEU A 142 6.96 -17.88 -16.78
CA LEU A 142 6.19 -18.05 -18.01
C LEU A 142 4.93 -17.18 -17.98
N LEU A 143 4.12 -17.39 -16.93
CA LEU A 143 2.87 -16.67 -16.76
C LEU A 143 3.10 -15.18 -16.49
N LEU A 144 4.18 -14.85 -15.77
CA LEU A 144 4.58 -13.47 -15.49
C LEU A 144 4.93 -12.73 -16.77
N THR A 145 5.79 -13.32 -17.61
CA THR A 145 6.22 -12.69 -18.88
C THR A 145 5.01 -12.50 -19.79
N GLU A 146 4.19 -13.54 -19.96
CA GLU A 146 2.98 -13.47 -20.78
C GLU A 146 2.03 -12.38 -20.28
N LEU A 147 1.75 -12.35 -18.98
CA LEU A 147 0.83 -11.39 -18.37
C LEU A 147 1.35 -9.97 -18.50
N VAL A 148 2.60 -9.70 -18.14
CA VAL A 148 3.17 -8.34 -18.16
C VAL A 148 3.20 -7.81 -19.59
N GLU A 149 3.77 -8.56 -20.53
CA GLU A 149 3.86 -8.11 -21.93
C GLU A 149 2.48 -7.90 -22.56
N TYR A 150 1.54 -8.80 -22.31
CA TYR A 150 0.19 -8.68 -22.81
C TYR A 150 -0.54 -7.47 -22.20
N ASN A 151 -0.42 -7.22 -20.90
CA ASN A 151 -1.06 -6.08 -20.24
C ASN A 151 -0.46 -4.73 -20.67
N LYS A 152 0.84 -4.69 -20.99
CA LYS A 152 1.47 -3.50 -21.61
C LYS A 152 0.82 -3.15 -22.95
N VAL A 153 0.53 -4.16 -23.79
CA VAL A 153 -0.21 -3.95 -25.05
C VAL A 153 -1.63 -3.41 -24.79
N LEU A 154 -2.25 -3.78 -23.66
CA LEU A 154 -3.56 -3.26 -23.26
C LEU A 154 -3.52 -1.86 -22.64
N GLY A 155 -2.34 -1.25 -22.50
CA GLY A 155 -2.15 0.10 -21.97
C GLY A 155 -1.94 0.17 -20.47
N VAL A 156 -1.55 -0.93 -19.81
CA VAL A 156 -1.00 -0.88 -18.45
C VAL A 156 0.41 -0.29 -18.52
N GLU A 157 0.65 0.77 -17.76
CA GLU A 157 1.90 1.53 -17.76
C GLU A 157 2.87 1.08 -16.65
N TYR A 158 2.37 0.46 -15.59
CA TYR A 158 3.19 0.05 -14.45
C TYR A 158 2.62 -1.12 -13.66
N PHE A 159 3.49 -1.94 -13.10
CA PHE A 159 3.13 -3.12 -12.34
C PHE A 159 3.61 -3.03 -10.90
N TYR A 160 2.72 -3.27 -9.94
CA TYR A 160 3.07 -3.52 -8.55
C TYR A 160 3.01 -5.02 -8.32
N ILE A 161 4.17 -5.65 -8.16
CA ILE A 161 4.27 -7.11 -8.09
C ILE A 161 4.59 -7.51 -6.64
N TYR A 162 3.61 -8.10 -5.98
CA TYR A 162 3.73 -8.61 -4.62
C TYR A 162 4.20 -10.06 -4.67
N VAL A 163 5.33 -10.33 -4.02
CA VAL A 163 5.96 -11.65 -4.06
C VAL A 163 5.99 -12.28 -2.68
N GLU A 164 5.36 -13.44 -2.56
CA GLU A 164 5.46 -14.30 -1.37
C GLU A 164 6.71 -15.19 -1.48
N ASP A 165 6.75 -16.10 -2.47
CA ASP A 165 7.91 -16.94 -2.77
C ASP A 165 7.94 -17.36 -4.24
N ILE A 166 9.12 -17.33 -4.87
CA ILE A 166 9.32 -17.68 -6.29
C ILE A 166 10.72 -18.26 -6.54
N ASP A 167 10.85 -19.05 -7.59
CA ASP A 167 12.13 -19.67 -7.96
C ASP A 167 13.19 -18.69 -8.49
N ASN A 168 14.45 -19.12 -8.48
CA ASN A 168 15.60 -18.30 -8.91
C ASN A 168 15.51 -17.79 -10.34
N TYR A 169 14.88 -18.52 -11.26
CA TYR A 169 14.75 -18.07 -12.64
C TYR A 169 13.65 -17.01 -12.75
N SER A 170 12.51 -17.22 -12.09
CA SER A 170 11.45 -16.22 -11.96
C SER A 170 11.94 -14.92 -11.33
N GLN A 171 12.83 -14.97 -10.34
CA GLN A 171 13.50 -13.79 -9.79
C GLN A 171 14.31 -13.00 -10.83
N LYS A 172 14.98 -13.68 -11.78
CA LYS A 172 15.76 -13.01 -12.83
C LYS A 172 14.86 -12.27 -13.81
N VAL A 173 13.74 -12.87 -14.22
CA VAL A 173 12.76 -12.23 -15.10
C VAL A 173 12.09 -11.04 -14.38
N LEU A 174 11.72 -11.22 -13.12
CA LEU A 174 11.15 -10.13 -12.34
C LEU A 174 12.12 -8.95 -12.23
N ARG A 175 13.41 -9.24 -12.03
CA ARG A 175 14.46 -8.21 -11.96
C ARG A 175 14.60 -7.42 -13.26
N SER A 176 14.42 -8.03 -14.44
CA SER A 176 14.49 -7.26 -15.69
C SER A 176 13.38 -6.22 -15.80
N TYR A 177 12.17 -6.50 -15.28
CA TYR A 177 11.08 -5.52 -15.23
C TYR A 177 11.30 -4.40 -14.23
N VAL A 178 12.01 -4.67 -13.14
CA VAL A 178 12.45 -3.62 -12.20
C VAL A 178 13.52 -2.74 -12.84
N GLU A 179 14.50 -3.34 -13.51
CA GLU A 179 15.59 -2.62 -14.16
C GLU A 179 15.11 -1.73 -15.33
N SER A 180 13.98 -2.07 -15.96
CA SER A 180 13.35 -1.26 -17.02
C SER A 180 12.37 -0.19 -16.52
N ASP A 181 12.19 -0.01 -15.20
CA ASP A 181 11.15 0.86 -14.60
C ASP A 181 9.71 0.46 -15.01
N ASP A 182 9.50 -0.78 -15.46
CA ASP A 182 8.16 -1.31 -15.78
C ASP A 182 7.41 -1.76 -14.52
N ALA A 183 8.15 -2.18 -13.48
CA ALA A 183 7.57 -2.75 -12.28
C ALA A 183 8.32 -2.40 -11.00
N GLU A 184 7.58 -2.38 -9.89
CA GLU A 184 8.14 -2.45 -8.54
C GLU A 184 7.82 -3.80 -7.93
N VAL A 185 8.75 -4.33 -7.13
CA VAL A 185 8.56 -5.59 -6.41
C VAL A 185 8.44 -5.34 -4.92
N ILE A 186 7.32 -5.77 -4.36
CA ILE A 186 7.02 -5.63 -2.94
C ILE A 186 7.05 -7.01 -2.30
N ARG A 187 7.75 -7.13 -1.16
CA ARG A 187 7.83 -8.37 -0.37
C ARG A 187 7.44 -8.06 1.06
N PHE A 188 6.66 -8.94 1.67
CA PHE A 188 6.27 -8.84 3.07
C PHE A 188 6.74 -10.08 3.84
N PRO A 189 7.21 -9.92 5.08
CA PRO A 189 7.40 -11.05 5.98
C PRO A 189 6.03 -11.52 6.48
N THR A 190 5.34 -12.38 5.73
CA THR A 190 4.13 -13.03 6.21
C THR A 190 4.53 -14.24 7.06
N ASN A 191 4.12 -14.26 8.33
CA ASN A 191 3.94 -15.55 9.01
C ASN A 191 2.61 -16.11 8.47
N ASN A 192 2.55 -17.39 8.13
CA ASN A 192 1.41 -18.06 7.45
C ASN A 192 0.02 -17.94 8.15
N THR A 193 -0.12 -17.08 9.15
CA THR A 193 -1.35 -16.72 9.86
C THR A 193 -2.17 -15.63 9.16
N VAL A 194 -1.61 -14.94 8.16
CA VAL A 194 -2.29 -13.87 7.41
C VAL A 194 -2.35 -14.23 5.93
N ASP A 195 -3.51 -14.02 5.32
CA ASP A 195 -3.70 -14.19 3.89
C ASP A 195 -2.87 -13.18 3.11
N PHE A 196 -1.83 -13.66 2.42
CA PHE A 196 -0.90 -12.85 1.63
C PHE A 196 -1.63 -12.02 0.56
N HIS A 197 -2.59 -12.62 -0.14
CA HIS A 197 -3.32 -11.95 -1.22
C HIS A 197 -4.10 -10.76 -0.64
N PHE A 198 -4.78 -10.94 0.50
CA PHE A 198 -5.55 -9.88 1.14
C PHE A 198 -4.68 -8.67 1.53
N VAL A 199 -3.49 -8.92 2.10
CA VAL A 199 -2.55 -7.85 2.47
C VAL A 199 -2.00 -7.15 1.23
N ALA A 200 -1.61 -7.92 0.20
CA ALA A 200 -1.09 -7.40 -1.06
C ALA A 200 -2.08 -6.48 -1.77
N MET A 201 -3.35 -6.90 -1.89
CA MET A 201 -4.38 -6.10 -2.56
C MET A 201 -4.67 -4.80 -1.82
N GLN A 202 -4.70 -4.82 -0.48
CA GLN A 202 -4.95 -3.61 0.30
C GLN A 202 -3.77 -2.64 0.24
N GLU A 203 -2.53 -3.12 0.37
CA GLU A 203 -1.35 -2.25 0.22
C GLU A 203 -1.33 -1.64 -1.18
N CYS A 204 -1.61 -2.44 -2.21
CA CYS A 204 -1.63 -1.95 -3.58
C CYS A 204 -2.73 -0.92 -3.84
N LEU A 205 -3.92 -1.08 -3.26
CA LEU A 205 -4.99 -0.09 -3.36
C LEU A 205 -4.54 1.28 -2.85
N TYR A 206 -3.87 1.33 -1.69
CA TYR A 206 -3.40 2.60 -1.15
C TYR A 206 -2.18 3.15 -1.89
N ARG A 207 -1.28 2.26 -2.34
CA ARG A 207 -0.11 2.60 -3.15
C ARG A 207 -0.49 3.22 -4.49
N SER A 208 -1.31 2.50 -5.24
CA SER A 208 -1.73 2.90 -6.58
C SER A 208 -2.58 4.16 -6.55
N ARG A 209 -3.41 4.38 -5.52
CA ARG A 209 -4.28 5.58 -5.42
C ARG A 209 -3.53 6.91 -5.49
N GLN A 210 -2.25 6.94 -5.17
CA GLN A 210 -1.40 8.13 -5.28
C GLN A 210 -0.30 7.99 -6.31
N HIS A 211 -0.20 6.89 -7.04
CA HIS A 211 0.81 6.69 -8.08
C HIS A 211 0.18 6.37 -9.44
N SER A 212 -1.13 6.12 -9.48
CA SER A 212 -1.90 5.77 -10.67
C SER A 212 -3.31 6.35 -10.61
N ARG A 213 -3.85 6.78 -11.76
CA ARG A 213 -5.24 7.24 -11.86
C ARG A 213 -6.23 6.07 -11.73
N TRP A 214 -5.90 4.94 -12.35
CA TRP A 214 -6.65 3.69 -12.27
C TRP A 214 -5.72 2.55 -11.95
N VAL A 215 -6.27 1.53 -11.28
CA VAL A 215 -5.54 0.33 -10.92
C VAL A 215 -6.39 -0.89 -11.21
N ALA A 216 -5.79 -1.88 -11.85
CA ALA A 216 -6.33 -3.22 -12.00
C ALA A 216 -5.78 -4.12 -10.89
N PHE A 217 -6.59 -5.04 -10.40
CA PHE A 217 -6.18 -6.08 -9.45
C PHE A 217 -6.35 -7.43 -10.12
N GLY A 218 -5.36 -8.31 -10.00
CA GLY A 218 -5.43 -9.66 -10.55
C GLY A 218 -4.31 -10.57 -10.06
N ASP A 219 -4.52 -11.85 -10.29
CA ASP A 219 -3.53 -12.90 -10.02
C ASP A 219 -2.74 -13.25 -11.29
N ILE A 220 -1.63 -13.95 -11.14
CA ILE A 220 -0.77 -14.32 -12.27
C ILE A 220 -1.45 -15.20 -13.33
N ASN A 221 -2.52 -15.89 -12.94
CA ASN A 221 -3.33 -16.74 -13.81
C ASN A 221 -4.59 -16.03 -14.36
N ASP A 222 -4.84 -14.77 -14.00
CA ASP A 222 -5.95 -13.99 -14.54
C ASP A 222 -5.60 -13.38 -15.91
N ARG A 223 -6.63 -13.15 -16.74
CA ARG A 223 -6.48 -12.56 -18.07
C ARG A 223 -7.58 -11.55 -18.36
N PHE A 224 -7.19 -10.33 -18.73
CA PHE A 224 -8.10 -9.38 -19.36
C PHE A 224 -8.32 -9.77 -20.82
N THR A 225 -9.58 -9.92 -21.21
CA THR A 225 -9.94 -10.18 -22.61
C THR A 225 -10.59 -8.95 -23.20
N MET A 226 -10.08 -8.47 -24.32
CA MET A 226 -10.69 -7.33 -25.00
C MET A 226 -11.95 -7.74 -25.75
N ARG A 227 -12.97 -6.89 -25.71
CA ARG A 227 -14.16 -7.00 -26.56
C ARG A 227 -14.13 -5.90 -27.62
N GLY A 228 -13.95 -6.28 -28.89
CA GLY A 228 -13.84 -5.33 -29.99
C GLY A 228 -12.44 -4.74 -30.13
N ARG A 229 -12.33 -3.43 -30.39
CA ARG A 229 -11.05 -2.74 -30.62
C ARG A 229 -10.55 -1.88 -29.44
N ALA A 230 -11.32 -1.80 -28.35
CA ALA A 230 -10.90 -1.04 -27.18
C ALA A 230 -9.75 -1.77 -26.46
N ILE A 231 -8.81 -1.03 -25.88
CA ILE A 231 -7.84 -1.49 -24.89
C ILE A 231 -8.27 -1.07 -23.47
N LEU A 232 -7.60 -1.54 -22.40
CA LEU A 232 -7.98 -1.17 -21.03
C LEU A 232 -7.93 0.34 -20.83
N LEU A 233 -6.98 1.01 -21.47
CA LEU A 233 -6.84 2.47 -21.39
C LEU A 233 -8.00 3.25 -22.02
N ASP A 234 -8.75 2.66 -22.95
CA ASP A 234 -9.88 3.31 -23.62
C ASP A 234 -11.14 3.35 -22.74
N VAL A 235 -11.20 2.49 -21.73
CA VAL A 235 -12.36 2.34 -20.83
C VAL A 235 -12.15 2.98 -19.45
N VAL A 236 -10.99 3.62 -19.23
CA VAL A 236 -10.61 4.29 -17.97
C VAL A 236 -10.12 5.73 -18.18
#